data_AF-A0A1Y3MYV8-F1
#
_entry.id   AF-A0A1Y3MYV8-F1
#
_cell.length_a   1.000
_cell.length_b   1.000
_cell.length_c   1.000
_cell.angle_alpha   90.00
_cell.angle_beta   90.00
_cell.angle_gamma   90.00
#
_symmetry.space_group_name_H-M   'P 1'
#
loop_
_entity.id
_entity.type
_entity.pdbx_description
1 polymer ?
#
loop_
_entity_poly.entity_id
_entity_poly.type
_entity_poly.pdbx_seq_one_letter_code
_entity_poly.pdbx_strand_id
1 'polypeptide(L)'
;GKVYDVTWGRHFYGPGAGYHLFAGRDSSRALATGCLTDKSHWTHDLRGLDENQLAIIDSWDRFWSHNNQYFYVGKLIYDPIDPNTEPPKDC
;
A
#
# COMPACT_ATOMS: atom_id res chain seq x y z
N GLY A 1 1.03 -0.11 7.90
CA GLY A 1 1.88 -1.30 7.72
C GLY A 1 1.33 -2.58 8.33
N LYS A 2 0.09 -2.97 8.03
CA LYS A 2 -0.35 -4.36 8.24
C LYS A 2 0.08 -5.18 7.03
N VAL A 3 0.50 -6.42 7.24
CA VAL A 3 0.93 -7.34 6.18
C VAL A 3 -0.11 -8.44 6.06
N TYR A 4 -0.54 -8.70 4.83
CA TYR A 4 -1.51 -9.74 4.52
C TYR A 4 -0.91 -10.75 3.54
N ASP A 5 -1.17 -12.04 3.77
CA ASP A 5 -0.93 -13.08 2.80
C ASP A 5 -2.02 -13.02 1.72
N VAL A 6 -1.61 -12.64 0.52
CA VAL A 6 -2.46 -12.51 -0.66
C VAL A 6 -2.26 -13.65 -1.67
N THR A 7 -1.67 -14.78 -1.25
CA THR A 7 -1.35 -15.92 -2.13
C THR A 7 -2.59 -16.46 -2.84
N TRP A 8 -3.76 -16.48 -2.17
CA TRP A 8 -5.03 -16.87 -2.80
C TRP A 8 -5.37 -15.98 -4.02
N GLY A 9 -5.05 -14.68 -3.92
CA GLY A 9 -5.24 -13.67 -4.96
C GLY A 9 -4.14 -13.64 -6.01
N ARG A 10 -3.40 -14.74 -6.25
CA ARG A 10 -2.27 -14.77 -7.22
C ARG A 10 -2.63 -14.27 -8.61
N HIS A 11 -3.87 -14.38 -9.05
CA HIS A 11 -4.33 -13.84 -10.34
C HIS A 11 -4.40 -12.30 -10.37
N PHE A 12 -4.41 -11.63 -9.22
CA PHE A 12 -4.31 -10.19 -9.06
C PHE A 12 -2.88 -9.71 -8.75
N TYR A 13 -2.15 -10.43 -7.90
CA TYR A 13 -0.84 -10.01 -7.37
C TYR A 13 0.36 -10.74 -7.98
N GLY A 14 0.12 -11.83 -8.71
CA GLY A 14 1.16 -12.63 -9.34
C GLY A 14 1.82 -11.94 -10.54
N PRO A 15 2.96 -12.46 -11.04
CA PRO A 15 3.66 -11.87 -12.18
C PRO A 15 2.73 -11.67 -13.39
N GLY A 16 2.74 -10.45 -13.94
CA GLY A 16 1.92 -10.06 -15.10
C GLY A 16 0.48 -9.64 -14.77
N ALA A 17 0.04 -9.74 -13.51
CA ALA A 17 -1.27 -9.27 -13.09
C ALA A 17 -1.28 -7.76 -12.77
N GLY A 18 -2.47 -7.15 -12.78
CA GLY A 18 -2.63 -5.69 -12.63
C GLY A 18 -2.11 -5.13 -11.30
N TYR A 19 -2.18 -5.91 -10.21
CA TYR A 19 -1.71 -5.52 -8.89
C TYR A 19 -0.36 -6.17 -8.52
N HIS A 20 0.38 -6.69 -9.51
CA HIS A 20 1.68 -7.31 -9.30
C HIS A 20 2.68 -6.38 -8.59
N LEU A 21 2.61 -5.09 -8.87
CA LEU A 21 3.52 -4.08 -8.32
C LEU A 21 3.42 -3.94 -6.79
N PHE A 22 2.32 -4.40 -6.19
CA PHE A 22 2.09 -4.34 -4.73
C PHE A 22 2.60 -5.59 -4.00
N ALA A 23 2.91 -6.68 -4.71
CA ALA A 23 3.35 -7.91 -4.07
C ALA A 23 4.70 -7.72 -3.37
N GLY A 24 4.72 -7.98 -2.06
CA GLY A 24 5.94 -7.92 -1.23
C GLY A 24 6.47 -6.51 -0.96
N ARG A 25 5.63 -5.47 -1.08
CA ARG A 25 6.03 -4.07 -0.92
C ARG A 25 4.99 -3.29 -0.14
N ASP A 26 5.41 -2.21 0.51
CA ASP A 26 4.45 -1.20 0.96
C ASP A 26 4.10 -0.30 -0.23
N SER A 27 2.83 -0.29 -0.60
CA SER A 27 2.28 0.56 -1.65
C SER A 27 1.12 1.39 -1.14
N SER A 28 1.09 1.68 0.17
CA SER A 28 0.01 2.44 0.82
C SER A 28 -0.17 3.81 0.18
N ARG A 29 0.92 4.55 -0.05
CA ARG A 29 0.86 5.85 -0.73
C ARG A 29 0.37 5.72 -2.16
N ALA A 30 0.94 4.80 -2.94
CA ALA A 30 0.52 4.55 -4.32
C ALA A 30 -0.97 4.19 -4.44
N LEU A 31 -1.51 3.40 -3.50
CA LEU A 31 -2.94 3.08 -3.44
C LEU A 31 -3.81 4.30 -3.14
N ALA A 32 -3.34 5.17 -2.24
CA ALA A 32 -4.05 6.39 -1.85
C ALA A 32 -4.10 7.42 -2.97
N THR A 33 -2.98 7.61 -3.68
CA THR A 33 -2.81 8.63 -4.72
C THR A 33 -3.20 8.14 -6.12
N GLY A 34 -3.31 6.82 -6.32
CA GLY A 34 -3.48 6.22 -7.65
C GLY A 34 -2.21 6.16 -8.49
N CYS A 35 -1.06 6.59 -7.95
CA CYS A 35 0.22 6.64 -8.65
C CYS A 35 0.92 5.28 -8.64
N LEU A 36 0.32 4.28 -9.28
CA LEU A 36 0.75 2.88 -9.15
C LEU A 36 2.10 2.58 -9.82
N THR A 37 2.45 3.32 -10.86
CA THR A 37 3.66 3.11 -11.67
C THR A 37 4.83 3.99 -11.24
N ASP A 38 4.59 5.04 -10.45
CA ASP A 38 5.65 5.87 -9.89
C ASP A 38 6.24 5.22 -8.64
N LYS A 39 7.52 4.85 -8.74
CA LYS A 39 8.26 4.21 -7.65
C LYS A 39 8.42 5.11 -6.43
N SER A 40 8.33 6.43 -6.58
CA SER A 40 8.40 7.37 -5.46
C SER A 40 7.22 7.17 -4.47
N HIS A 41 6.11 6.60 -4.94
CA HIS A 41 4.93 6.29 -4.13
C HIS A 41 4.93 4.87 -3.54
N TRP A 42 5.95 4.06 -3.80
CA TRP A 42 6.10 2.73 -3.18
C TRP A 42 6.73 2.85 -1.80
N THR A 43 6.03 3.56 -0.92
CA THR A 43 6.49 3.94 0.42
C THR A 43 5.33 3.97 1.41
N HIS A 44 5.69 3.94 2.69
CA HIS A 44 4.80 4.11 3.83
C HIS A 44 4.61 5.58 4.22
N ASP A 45 5.23 6.52 3.49
CA ASP A 45 5.11 7.96 3.73
C ASP A 45 3.73 8.47 3.33
N LEU A 46 2.89 8.74 4.34
CA LEU A 46 1.54 9.28 4.18
C LEU A 46 1.48 10.80 4.39
N ARG A 47 2.63 11.47 4.57
CA ARG A 47 2.67 12.93 4.75
C ARG A 47 2.14 13.62 3.49
N GLY A 48 1.39 14.69 3.69
CA GLY A 48 0.82 15.49 2.60
C GLY A 48 -0.38 14.86 1.89
N LEU A 49 -0.85 13.68 2.31
CA LEU A 49 -2.10 13.12 1.81
C LEU A 49 -3.31 13.83 2.41
N ASP A 50 -4.34 14.05 1.59
CA ASP A 50 -5.61 14.61 2.02
C ASP A 50 -6.53 13.57 2.68
N GLU A 51 -7.65 14.03 3.24
CA GLU A 51 -8.61 13.16 3.94
C GLU A 51 -9.22 12.10 3.02
N ASN A 52 -9.42 12.39 1.73
CA ASN A 52 -9.98 11.44 0.78
C ASN A 52 -8.97 10.33 0.46
N GLN A 53 -7.71 10.70 0.25
CA GLN A 53 -6.60 9.77 0.03
C GLN A 53 -6.40 8.86 1.26
N LEU A 54 -6.47 9.41 2.46
CA LEU A 54 -6.41 8.61 3.69
C LEU A 54 -7.62 7.67 3.85
N ALA A 55 -8.82 8.09 3.45
CA ALA A 55 -10.01 7.24 3.45
C ALA A 55 -9.90 6.06 2.45
N ILE A 56 -9.19 6.24 1.34
CA ILE A 56 -8.88 5.13 0.41
C ILE A 56 -8.01 4.07 1.10
N ILE A 57 -7.02 4.48 1.90
CA ILE A 57 -6.18 3.55 2.67
C ILE A 57 -7.03 2.75 3.67
N ASP A 58 -7.92 3.42 4.41
CA ASP A 58 -8.84 2.75 5.35
C ASP A 58 -9.75 1.75 4.64
N SER A 59 -10.24 2.10 3.44
CA SER A 59 -11.08 1.22 2.62
C SER A 59 -10.34 -0.05 2.20
N TRP A 60 -9.08 0.07 1.80
CA TRP A 60 -8.23 -1.08 1.48
C TRP A 60 -7.92 -1.94 2.72
N ASP A 61 -7.63 -1.32 3.87
CA ASP A 61 -7.44 -2.04 5.12
C ASP A 61 -8.68 -2.86 5.52
N ARG A 62 -9.88 -2.28 5.36
CA ARG A 62 -11.15 -2.99 5.56
C ARG A 62 -11.34 -4.13 4.57
N PHE A 63 -11.00 -3.91 3.30
CA PHE A 63 -11.10 -4.95 2.28
C PHE A 63 -10.28 -6.19 2.66
N TRP A 64 -9.01 -6.03 3.04
CA TRP A 64 -8.18 -7.17 3.43
C TRP A 64 -8.61 -7.78 4.77
N SER A 65 -8.93 -6.95 5.78
CA SER A 65 -9.31 -7.44 7.10
C SER A 65 -10.64 -8.18 7.14
N HIS A 66 -11.57 -7.88 6.24
CA HIS A 66 -12.86 -8.59 6.12
C HIS A 66 -12.84 -9.72 5.08
N ASN A 67 -11.72 -9.94 4.38
CA ASN A 67 -11.62 -10.99 3.39
C ASN A 67 -11.10 -12.28 4.03
N ASN A 68 -11.92 -13.32 4.06
CA ASN A 68 -11.59 -14.62 4.64
C ASN A 68 -10.49 -15.41 3.90
N GLN A 69 -10.03 -14.90 2.75
CA GLN A 69 -8.98 -15.52 1.92
C GLN A 69 -7.64 -14.77 2.01
N TYR A 70 -7.63 -13.58 2.63
CA TYR A 70 -6.42 -12.79 2.87
C TYR A 70 -6.11 -12.76 4.36
N PHE A 71 -5.04 -13.44 4.75
CA PHE A 71 -4.73 -13.64 6.16
C PHE A 71 -3.79 -12.56 6.66
N TYR A 72 -4.13 -11.91 7.77
CA TYR A 72 -3.18 -11.04 8.46
C TYR A 72 -1.99 -11.85 8.97
N VAL A 73 -0.78 -11.50 8.52
CA VAL A 73 0.46 -12.21 8.90
C VAL A 73 1.36 -11.41 9.83
N GLY A 74 1.15 -10.09 9.96
CA GLY A 74 1.92 -9.29 10.90
C GLY A 74 1.95 -7.80 10.59
N LYS A 75 2.90 -7.10 11.21
CA LYS A 75 3.11 -5.67 11.03
C LYS A 75 4.48 -5.45 10.39
N LEU A 76 4.52 -4.65 9.33
CA LEU A 76 5.77 -4.20 8.72
C LEU A 76 6.37 -3.10 9.62
N ILE A 77 7.64 -3.26 9.96
CA ILE A 77 8.41 -2.31 10.76
C ILE A 77 9.23 -1.46 9.79
N TYR A 78 9.19 -0.15 9.98
CA TYR A 78 9.91 0.81 9.16
C TYR A 78 10.91 1.57 10.00
N ASP A 79 12.01 1.96 9.37
CA ASP A 79 12.84 3.02 9.91
C ASP A 79 12.06 4.34 9.89
N PRO A 80 12.31 5.24 10.85
CA PRO A 80 11.66 6.55 10.87
C PRO A 80 11.94 7.32 9.58
N ILE A 81 10.92 7.97 9.02
CA ILE A 81 11.08 8.90 7.91
C ILE A 81 11.76 10.16 8.45
N ASP A 82 12.85 10.59 7.80
CA ASP A 82 13.48 11.88 8.12
C ASP A 82 12.47 13.01 7.85
N PRO A 83 12.06 13.79 8.86
CA PRO A 83 11.05 14.82 8.71
C PRO A 83 11.47 15.94 7.74
N ASN A 84 12.77 16.10 7.46
CA ASN A 84 13.28 17.13 6.55
C ASN A 84 13.25 16.71 5.08
N THR A 85 12.97 15.44 4.79
CA THR A 85 12.80 14.98 3.40
C THR A 85 11.45 15.42 2.86
N GLU A 86 11.44 15.94 1.63
CA GLU A 86 10.19 16.28 0.94
C GLU A 86 9.36 15.01 0.72
N PRO A 87 8.05 15.03 1.05
CA PRO A 87 7.15 13.94 0.72
C PRO A 87 7.08 13.72 -0.80
N PRO A 88 6.79 12.49 -1.27
CA PRO A 88 6.63 12.23 -2.69
C PRO A 88 5.50 13.10 -3.28
N LYS A 89 5.77 13.77 -4.40
CA LYS A 89 4.76 14.60 -5.08
C LYS A 89 3.69 13.71 -5.70
N ASP A 90 2.46 14.19 -5.71
CA ASP A 90 1.38 13.50 -6.42
C ASP A 90 1.70 13.40 -7.92
N CYS A 91 1.21 12.32 -8.53
CA CYS A 91 1.03 12.23 -9.96
C CYS A 91 -0.30 12.92 -10.35
#